data_AF-A0A7C3IN96-F1
#
_entry.id   AF-A0A7C3IN96-F1
#
_cell.length_a   1.000
_cell.length_b   1.000
_cell.length_c   1.000
_cell.angle_alpha   90.00
_cell.angle_beta   90.00
_cell.angle_gamma   90.00
#
_symmetry.space_group_name_H-M   'P 1'
#
loop_
_entity.id
_entity.type
_entity.pdbx_description
1 polymer ?
#
loop_
_entity_poly.entity_id
_entity_poly.type
_entity_poly.pdbx_seq_one_letter_code
_entity_poly.pdbx_strand_id
1 'polypeptide(L)'
;MRQEEMLSSHTVKRFFKKYMGTRYKLYCKVLLELFVWRLNIVNPGSIVLDMDTMVLDNDDARKREGVSVTFKNRKGYQPIQISWEGMIVNAYFGRGNAHSNHGIDVKTIIKEIVQLIRRRYSRDVPIMVTSDSGFMDEDNFEHFENELKIHYICYGKQYETVKS
;
A
#
# COMPACT_ATOMS: atom_id res chain seq x y z
N MET A 1 -28.53 -9.97 6.93
CA MET A 1 -28.68 -8.74 7.75
C MET A 1 -30.12 -8.30 7.70
N ARG A 2 -30.74 -8.05 8.85
CA ARG A 2 -32.04 -7.39 8.93
C ARG A 2 -31.88 -5.90 8.61
N GLN A 3 -32.93 -5.25 8.10
CA GLN A 3 -32.87 -3.84 7.70
C GLN A 3 -32.54 -2.90 8.88
N GLU A 4 -32.87 -3.34 10.11
CA GLU A 4 -32.57 -2.67 11.38
C GLU A 4 -31.07 -2.70 11.75
N GLU A 5 -30.30 -3.62 11.18
CA GLU A 5 -28.85 -3.73 11.42
C GLU A 5 -28.03 -2.84 10.46
N MET A 6 -28.67 -2.23 9.45
CA MET A 6 -28.00 -1.40 8.46
C MET A 6 -27.90 0.07 8.92
N LEU A 7 -26.71 0.65 8.81
CA LEU A 7 -26.49 2.07 9.09
C LEU A 7 -27.23 2.96 8.08
N SER A 8 -27.94 3.97 8.57
CA SER A 8 -28.60 4.94 7.68
C SER A 8 -27.58 5.73 6.84
N SER A 9 -27.94 6.07 5.61
CA SER A 9 -27.10 6.89 4.72
C SER A 9 -26.71 8.24 5.33
N HIS A 10 -27.57 8.82 6.18
CA HIS A 10 -27.29 10.05 6.92
C HIS A 10 -26.22 9.85 8.00
N THR A 11 -26.26 8.71 8.71
CA THR A 11 -25.25 8.35 9.70
C THR A 11 -23.90 8.12 9.03
N VAL A 12 -23.87 7.38 7.92
CA VAL A 12 -22.65 7.13 7.14
C VAL A 12 -22.04 8.44 6.61
N LYS A 13 -22.86 9.34 6.03
CA LYS A 13 -22.40 10.65 5.57
C LYS A 13 -21.84 11.51 6.70
N ARG A 14 -22.50 11.54 7.86
CA ARG A 14 -22.01 12.27 9.04
C ARG A 14 -20.71 11.71 9.56
N PHE A 15 -20.58 10.39 9.59
CA PHE A 15 -19.33 9.70 9.92
C PHE A 15 -18.22 10.20 8.99
N PHE A 16 -18.32 9.98 7.68
CA PHE A 16 -17.28 10.40 6.73
C PHE A 16 -17.00 11.91 6.73
N LYS A 17 -18.03 12.75 6.96
CA LYS A 17 -17.85 14.20 7.08
C LYS A 17 -16.99 14.59 8.30
N LYS A 18 -17.09 13.87 9.42
CA LYS A 18 -16.20 14.07 10.59
C LYS A 18 -14.75 13.67 10.29
N TYR A 19 -14.52 12.89 9.23
CA TYR A 19 -13.19 12.46 8.78
C TYR A 19 -12.71 13.16 7.49
N MET A 20 -13.39 14.19 6.98
CA MET A 20 -12.91 14.99 5.83
C MET A 20 -11.62 15.74 6.20
N GLY A 21 -10.54 15.50 5.44
CA GLY A 21 -9.20 16.11 5.61
C GLY A 21 -8.03 15.13 5.39
N THR A 22 -6.81 15.55 5.74
CA THR A 22 -5.54 14.80 5.60
C THR A 22 -5.41 13.62 6.59
N ARG A 23 -6.39 12.71 6.60
CA ARG A 23 -6.47 11.61 7.57
C ARG A 23 -6.46 10.22 6.94
N TYR A 24 -6.05 10.06 5.67
CA TYR A 24 -5.84 8.71 5.09
C TYR A 24 -4.91 7.86 5.97
N LYS A 25 -3.91 8.49 6.60
CA LYS A 25 -3.02 7.88 7.59
C LYS A 25 -3.75 7.26 8.79
N LEU A 26 -4.92 7.78 9.18
CA LEU A 26 -5.73 7.16 10.24
C LEU A 26 -6.32 5.83 9.77
N TYR A 27 -6.81 5.77 8.53
CA TYR A 27 -7.26 4.50 7.94
C TYR A 27 -6.11 3.52 7.80
N CYS A 28 -4.94 3.96 7.34
CA CYS A 28 -3.73 3.14 7.29
C CYS A 28 -3.36 2.59 8.67
N LYS A 29 -3.43 3.40 9.74
CA LYS A 29 -3.22 2.92 11.11
C LYS A 29 -4.19 1.81 11.49
N VAL A 30 -5.47 1.96 11.17
CA VAL A 30 -6.47 0.91 11.44
C VAL A 30 -6.15 -0.37 10.68
N LEU A 31 -5.77 -0.28 9.40
CA LEU A 31 -5.36 -1.45 8.59
C LEU A 31 -4.12 -2.13 9.19
N LEU A 32 -3.13 -1.35 9.63
CA LEU A 32 -1.92 -1.87 10.28
C LEU A 32 -2.23 -2.59 11.60
N GLU A 33 -3.15 -2.06 12.42
CA GLU A 33 -3.61 -2.75 13.64
C GLU A 33 -4.31 -4.08 13.32
N LEU A 34 -5.21 -4.07 12.33
CA LEU A 34 -5.91 -5.28 11.89
C LEU A 34 -4.93 -6.31 11.31
N PHE A 35 -3.92 -5.86 10.58
CA PHE A 35 -2.87 -6.71 10.04
C PHE A 35 -2.08 -7.40 11.14
N VAL A 36 -1.57 -6.66 12.12
CA VAL A 36 -0.84 -7.25 13.26
C VAL A 36 -1.72 -8.21 14.05
N TRP A 37 -2.98 -7.84 14.30
CA TRP A 37 -3.94 -8.73 14.95
C TRP A 37 -4.09 -10.05 14.17
N ARG A 38 -4.21 -9.98 12.84
CA ARG A 38 -4.34 -11.15 11.99
C ARG A 38 -3.06 -12.00 11.97
N LEU A 39 -1.88 -11.40 11.95
CA LEU A 39 -0.60 -12.12 12.06
C LEU A 39 -0.53 -12.94 13.34
N ASN A 40 -0.99 -12.39 14.47
CA ASN A 40 -0.99 -13.12 15.75
C ASN A 40 -1.99 -14.29 15.78
N ILE A 41 -3.06 -14.24 14.96
CA ILE A 41 -4.02 -15.35 14.84
C ILE A 41 -3.49 -16.44 13.92
N VAL A 42 -3.01 -16.05 12.74
CA VAL A 42 -2.54 -16.99 11.70
C VAL A 42 -1.18 -17.58 12.08
N ASN A 43 -0.36 -16.82 12.81
CA ASN A 43 1.01 -17.16 13.22
C ASN A 43 1.87 -17.74 12.07
N PRO A 44 1.99 -17.03 10.93
CA PRO A 44 2.72 -17.53 9.79
C PRO A 44 4.24 -17.61 10.03
N GLY A 45 4.88 -18.66 9.52
CA GLY A 45 6.33 -18.83 9.58
C GLY A 45 7.12 -17.91 8.63
N SER A 46 6.45 -17.27 7.67
CA SER A 46 7.01 -16.26 6.77
C SER A 46 5.91 -15.30 6.32
N ILE A 47 6.28 -14.08 5.92
CA ILE A 47 5.32 -13.06 5.48
C ILE A 47 5.69 -12.61 4.07
N VAL A 48 4.76 -12.75 3.13
CA VAL A 48 4.92 -12.30 1.74
C VAL A 48 4.00 -11.11 1.49
N LEU A 49 4.58 -9.94 1.24
CA LEU A 49 3.86 -8.70 0.99
C LEU A 49 3.85 -8.40 -0.51
N ASP A 50 2.67 -8.34 -1.10
CA ASP A 50 2.49 -7.94 -2.50
C ASP A 50 2.38 -6.43 -2.60
N MET A 51 3.22 -5.82 -3.43
CA MET A 51 3.21 -4.42 -3.76
C MET A 51 2.68 -4.22 -5.18
N ASP A 52 1.62 -3.42 -5.30
CA ASP A 52 0.94 -3.13 -6.56
C ASP A 52 0.51 -1.64 -6.62
N THR A 53 0.14 -1.16 -7.80
CA THR A 53 -0.56 0.11 -7.95
C THR A 53 -1.96 -0.11 -8.51
N MET A 54 -2.96 0.51 -7.89
CA MET A 54 -4.34 0.47 -8.40
C MET A 54 -4.75 1.85 -8.90
N VAL A 55 -5.26 1.93 -10.13
CA VAL A 55 -5.82 3.18 -10.65
C VAL A 55 -7.26 3.31 -10.17
N LEU A 56 -7.50 4.30 -9.32
CA LEU A 56 -8.82 4.71 -8.86
C LEU A 56 -9.38 5.76 -9.82
N ASP A 57 -10.19 5.31 -10.78
CA ASP A 57 -10.81 6.17 -11.78
C ASP A 57 -11.97 6.99 -11.18
N ASN A 58 -11.90 8.31 -11.33
CA ASN A 58 -12.92 9.26 -10.90
C ASN A 58 -13.40 10.15 -12.07
N ASP A 59 -13.27 9.67 -13.31
CA ASP A 59 -13.68 10.42 -14.51
C ASP A 59 -15.17 10.83 -14.48
N ASP A 60 -16.06 10.04 -13.87
CA ASP A 60 -17.49 10.37 -13.77
C ASP A 60 -17.88 11.12 -12.47
N ALA A 61 -16.91 11.40 -11.59
CA ALA A 61 -17.19 12.02 -10.29
C ALA A 61 -17.56 13.51 -10.42
N ARG A 62 -18.74 13.88 -9.90
CA ARG A 62 -19.25 15.26 -9.91
C ARG A 62 -18.44 16.26 -9.07
N LYS A 63 -17.66 15.77 -8.11
CA LYS A 63 -16.71 16.55 -7.30
C LYS A 63 -15.42 15.75 -7.15
N ARG A 64 -14.28 16.41 -7.33
CA ARG A 64 -12.93 15.83 -7.23
C ARG A 64 -12.07 16.74 -6.36
N GLU A 65 -11.35 16.19 -5.39
CA GLU A 65 -10.40 16.94 -4.56
C GLU A 65 -8.99 16.36 -4.72
N GLY A 66 -7.98 17.16 -5.09
CA GLY A 66 -6.59 16.66 -5.15
C GLY A 66 -6.28 15.62 -6.24
N VAL A 67 -7.04 15.62 -7.33
CA VAL A 67 -6.89 14.70 -8.46
C VAL A 67 -5.95 15.29 -9.50
N SER A 68 -5.05 14.46 -10.06
CA SER A 68 -4.26 14.77 -11.25
C SER A 68 -4.29 13.58 -12.22
N VAL A 69 -3.82 13.81 -13.46
CA VAL A 69 -3.84 12.79 -14.51
C VAL A 69 -2.91 11.64 -14.12
N THR A 70 -3.45 10.43 -14.00
CA THR A 70 -2.64 9.23 -13.71
C THR A 70 -1.84 8.81 -14.94
N PHE A 71 -0.88 7.88 -14.77
CA PHE A 71 -0.11 7.34 -15.90
C PHE A 71 -1.00 6.72 -17.00
N LYS A 72 -2.20 6.25 -16.65
CA LYS A 72 -3.21 5.73 -17.59
C LYS A 72 -4.16 6.80 -18.13
N ASN A 73 -3.81 8.08 -18.04
CA ASN A 73 -4.60 9.23 -18.50
C ASN A 73 -6.01 9.33 -17.86
N ARG A 74 -6.18 8.85 -16.63
CA ARG A 74 -7.44 8.97 -15.88
C ARG A 74 -7.39 10.13 -14.90
N LYS A 75 -8.51 10.84 -14.69
CA LYS A 75 -8.62 11.85 -13.64
C LYS A 75 -8.94 11.13 -12.34
N GLY A 76 -7.91 10.59 -11.70
CA GLY A 76 -8.05 9.71 -10.55
C GLY A 76 -6.86 9.74 -9.59
N TYR A 77 -6.74 8.69 -8.79
CA TYR A 77 -5.54 8.43 -7.98
C TYR A 77 -4.88 7.14 -8.45
N GLN A 78 -3.59 7.02 -8.22
CA GLN A 78 -2.87 5.76 -8.42
C GLN A 78 -2.04 5.48 -7.16
N PRO A 79 -2.68 5.09 -6.05
CA PRO A 79 -1.96 4.72 -4.84
C PRO A 79 -1.09 3.49 -5.06
N ILE A 80 0.01 3.46 -4.31
CA ILE A 80 0.76 2.22 -4.05
C ILE A 80 0.01 1.48 -2.95
N GLN A 81 -0.27 0.20 -3.15
CA GLN A 81 -0.98 -0.65 -2.22
C GLN A 81 -0.08 -1.82 -1.82
N ILE A 82 -0.07 -2.12 -0.52
CA ILE A 82 0.58 -3.32 0.02
C ILE A 82 -0.50 -4.28 0.52
N SER A 83 -0.42 -5.53 0.10
CA SER A 83 -1.32 -6.59 0.54
C SER A 83 -0.58 -7.81 1.10
N TRP A 84 -1.28 -8.58 1.93
CA TRP A 84 -0.85 -9.88 2.44
C TRP A 84 -2.04 -10.82 2.42
N GLU A 85 -1.91 -11.97 1.74
CA GLU A 85 -2.99 -12.96 1.56
C GLU A 85 -4.31 -12.35 1.04
N GLY A 86 -4.20 -11.41 0.09
CA GLY A 86 -5.35 -10.71 -0.49
C GLY A 86 -5.97 -9.62 0.40
N MET A 87 -5.46 -9.42 1.62
CA MET A 87 -5.88 -8.33 2.51
C MET A 87 -5.03 -7.09 2.29
N ILE A 88 -5.65 -5.91 2.19
CA ILE A 88 -4.95 -4.63 2.14
C ILE A 88 -4.33 -4.33 3.50
N VAL A 89 -3.00 -4.25 3.56
CA VAL A 89 -2.24 -3.96 4.79
C VAL A 89 -2.03 -2.46 4.94
N ASN A 90 -1.65 -1.79 3.86
CA ASN A 90 -1.42 -0.35 3.85
C ASN A 90 -1.55 0.20 2.42
N ALA A 91 -1.74 1.51 2.30
CA ALA A 91 -1.75 2.20 1.03
C ALA A 91 -1.13 3.59 1.15
N TYR A 92 -0.36 3.97 0.15
CA TYR A 92 0.21 5.30 0.01
C TYR A 92 -0.51 6.06 -1.11
N PHE A 93 -1.18 7.15 -0.74
CA PHE A 93 -1.87 8.03 -1.67
C PHE A 93 -0.94 9.20 -2.04
N GLY A 94 -0.12 9.00 -3.06
CA GLY A 94 0.73 10.04 -3.64
C GLY A 94 -0.09 11.11 -4.40
N ARG A 95 0.53 12.26 -4.67
CA ARG A 95 -0.02 13.22 -5.65
C ARG A 95 0.03 12.54 -7.02
N GLY A 96 -1.05 12.49 -7.77
CA GLY A 96 -1.10 11.72 -9.02
C GLY A 96 -0.19 12.22 -10.16
N ASN A 97 0.58 13.30 -9.97
CA ASN A 97 1.61 13.78 -10.91
C ASN A 97 3.02 13.26 -10.56
N ALA A 98 3.14 12.51 -9.45
CA ALA A 98 4.36 11.81 -9.10
C ALA A 98 4.30 10.41 -9.74
N HIS A 99 5.32 10.06 -10.53
CA HIS A 99 5.50 8.70 -11.01
C HIS A 99 5.56 7.73 -9.81
N SER A 100 5.06 6.51 -10.01
CA SER A 100 5.07 5.43 -9.00
C SER A 100 6.45 5.15 -8.40
N ASN A 101 7.51 5.61 -9.06
CA ASN A 101 8.90 5.46 -8.66
C ASN A 101 9.55 6.76 -8.14
N HIS A 102 8.79 7.71 -7.58
CA HIS A 102 9.38 8.70 -6.69
C HIS A 102 9.80 7.97 -5.39
N GLY A 103 10.94 7.28 -5.45
CA GLY A 103 11.38 6.15 -4.61
C GLY A 103 11.45 6.38 -3.09
N ILE A 104 11.06 7.54 -2.59
CA ILE A 104 10.92 7.81 -1.15
C ILE A 104 9.67 7.11 -0.58
N ASP A 105 8.62 6.97 -1.39
CA ASP A 105 7.30 6.56 -0.90
C ASP A 105 7.22 5.04 -0.64
N VAL A 106 7.77 4.23 -1.54
CA VAL A 106 7.86 2.75 -1.41
C VAL A 106 8.72 2.35 -0.22
N LYS A 107 9.92 2.92 -0.11
CA LYS A 107 10.83 2.63 1.00
C LYS A 107 10.20 2.97 2.34
N THR A 108 9.51 4.11 2.43
CA THR A 108 8.85 4.55 3.65
C THR A 108 7.74 3.60 4.08
N ILE A 109 6.84 3.20 3.17
CA ILE A 109 5.70 2.33 3.52
C ILE A 109 6.16 0.92 3.89
N ILE A 110 7.11 0.34 3.15
CA ILE A 110 7.63 -0.99 3.46
C ILE A 110 8.40 -0.96 4.79
N LYS A 111 9.22 0.06 5.02
CA LYS A 111 9.93 0.25 6.30
C LYS A 111 8.96 0.32 7.49
N GLU A 112 7.87 1.07 7.38
CA GLU A 112 6.85 1.17 8.44
C GLU A 112 6.25 -0.21 8.75
N ILE A 113 5.88 -0.98 7.72
CA ILE A 113 5.30 -2.32 7.88
C ILE A 113 6.31 -3.29 8.49
N VAL A 114 7.54 -3.34 7.99
CA VAL A 114 8.60 -4.23 8.50
C VAL A 114 8.91 -3.93 9.95
N GLN A 115 9.05 -2.66 10.32
CA GLN A 115 9.28 -2.26 11.71
C GLN A 115 8.10 -2.64 12.62
N LEU A 116 6.88 -2.53 12.12
CA LEU A 116 5.68 -2.93 12.85
C LEU A 116 5.66 -4.45 13.10
N ILE A 117 5.93 -5.26 12.08
CA ILE A 117 6.03 -6.72 12.17
C ILE A 117 7.09 -7.09 13.20
N ARG A 118 8.31 -6.54 13.08
CA ARG A 118 9.42 -6.84 13.97
C ARG A 118 9.17 -6.47 15.42
N ARG A 119 8.42 -5.39 15.65
CA ARG A 119 8.11 -4.90 17.00
C ARG A 119 6.95 -5.64 17.66
N ARG A 120 5.93 -6.05 16.89
CA ARG A 120 4.64 -6.49 17.45
C ARG A 120 4.21 -7.90 17.07
N TYR A 121 4.94 -8.55 16.19
CA TYR A 121 4.67 -9.93 15.80
C TYR A 121 5.91 -10.81 16.06
N SER A 122 6.98 -10.64 15.28
CA SER A 122 8.20 -11.42 15.42
C SER A 122 9.39 -10.68 14.84
N ARG A 123 10.49 -10.62 15.61
CA ARG A 123 11.73 -9.95 15.21
C ARG A 123 12.44 -10.66 14.05
N ASP A 124 12.31 -11.98 14.02
CA ASP A 124 13.13 -12.86 13.18
C ASP A 124 12.32 -13.56 12.08
N VAL A 125 11.02 -13.27 11.96
CA VAL A 125 10.21 -13.83 10.86
C VAL A 125 10.77 -13.38 9.50
N PRO A 126 10.99 -14.30 8.55
CA PRO A 126 11.33 -13.94 7.19
C PRO A 126 10.22 -13.12 6.55
N ILE A 127 10.60 -11.97 5.98
CA ILE A 127 9.69 -11.09 5.24
C ILE A 127 10.18 -11.03 3.79
N MET A 128 9.27 -11.15 2.84
CA MET A 128 9.52 -11.02 1.41
C MET A 128 8.56 -10.01 0.79
N VAL A 129 9.04 -9.18 -0.14
CA VAL A 129 8.21 -8.28 -0.94
C VAL A 129 8.15 -8.78 -2.38
N THR A 130 6.95 -8.92 -2.93
CA THR A 130 6.69 -9.24 -4.33
C THR A 130 6.20 -8.00 -5.06
N SER A 131 6.69 -7.74 -6.26
CA SER A 131 6.25 -6.60 -7.07
C SER A 131 6.35 -6.86 -8.56
N ASP A 132 5.67 -6.05 -9.36
CA ASP A 132 5.89 -6.01 -10.82
C ASP A 132 7.11 -5.13 -11.20
N SER A 133 7.43 -5.12 -12.49
CA SER A 133 8.56 -4.38 -13.05
C SER A 133 8.44 -2.85 -12.89
N GLY A 134 7.25 -2.32 -12.59
CA GLY A 134 7.03 -0.91 -12.33
C GLY A 134 7.72 -0.42 -11.05
N PHE A 135 8.19 -1.35 -10.20
CA PHE A 135 8.94 -1.09 -8.99
C PHE A 135 10.40 -1.58 -9.07
N MET A 136 10.86 -2.00 -10.25
CA MET A 136 12.22 -2.48 -10.48
C MET A 136 13.21 -1.31 -10.45
N ASP A 137 13.79 -1.06 -9.29
CA ASP A 137 14.65 0.09 -9.01
C ASP A 137 15.78 -0.33 -8.07
N GLU A 138 17.02 0.03 -8.41
CA GLU A 138 18.21 -0.38 -7.65
C GLU A 138 18.18 0.17 -6.23
N ASP A 139 17.74 1.42 -6.04
CA ASP A 139 17.69 2.01 -4.72
C ASP A 139 16.62 1.34 -3.82
N ASN A 140 15.55 0.78 -4.40
CA ASN A 140 14.56 -0.01 -3.66
C ASN A 140 15.17 -1.33 -3.19
N PHE A 141 15.91 -2.02 -4.06
CA PHE A 141 16.58 -3.27 -3.71
C PHE A 141 17.66 -3.06 -2.66
N GLU A 142 18.48 -2.03 -2.82
CA GLU A 142 19.48 -1.67 -1.82
C GLU A 142 18.83 -1.38 -0.46
N HIS A 143 17.69 -0.69 -0.44
CA HIS A 143 16.95 -0.45 0.80
C HIS A 143 16.43 -1.76 1.42
N PHE A 144 15.93 -2.70 0.61
CA PHE A 144 15.43 -3.98 1.10
C PHE A 144 16.55 -4.85 1.68
N GLU A 145 17.72 -4.90 1.03
CA GLU A 145 18.86 -5.71 1.45
C GLU A 145 19.67 -5.08 2.58
N ASN A 146 20.03 -3.81 2.44
CA ASN A 146 21.00 -3.15 3.31
C ASN A 146 20.34 -2.59 4.57
N GLU A 147 19.18 -1.96 4.43
CA GLU A 147 18.49 -1.29 5.54
C GLU A 147 17.48 -2.21 6.22
N LEU A 148 16.61 -2.86 5.44
CA LEU A 148 15.50 -3.64 6.00
C LEU A 148 15.87 -5.09 6.26
N LYS A 149 16.88 -5.66 5.59
CA LYS A 149 17.25 -7.08 5.73
C LYS A 149 16.06 -8.00 5.45
N ILE A 150 15.41 -7.80 4.30
CA ILE A 150 14.26 -8.59 3.84
C ILE A 150 14.53 -9.15 2.43
N HIS A 151 13.76 -10.15 2.02
CA HIS A 151 13.84 -10.71 0.67
C HIS A 151 12.92 -9.96 -0.29
N TYR A 152 13.16 -10.09 -1.59
CA TYR A 152 12.27 -9.53 -2.61
C TYR A 152 12.25 -10.37 -3.89
N ILE A 153 11.12 -10.31 -4.60
CA ILE A 153 10.94 -10.85 -5.95
C ILE A 153 10.29 -9.76 -6.78
N CYS A 154 10.96 -9.33 -7.84
CA CYS A 154 10.42 -8.35 -8.77
C CYS A 154 10.26 -8.97 -10.16
N TYR A 155 9.02 -9.01 -10.67
CA TYR A 155 8.70 -9.60 -11.96
C TYR A 155 8.93 -8.60 -13.09
N GLY A 156 10.02 -8.75 -13.85
CA GLY A 156 10.31 -7.89 -15.01
C GLY A 156 11.19 -8.55 -16.07
N LYS A 157 11.17 -7.98 -17.28
CA LYS A 157 12.11 -8.32 -18.36
C LYS A 157 13.28 -7.35 -18.31
N GLN A 158 14.48 -7.82 -17.98
CA GLN A 158 15.70 -7.06 -18.24
C GLN A 158 16.05 -7.17 -19.73
N TYR A 159 16.05 -6.04 -20.43
CA TYR A 159 16.50 -5.99 -21.83
C TYR A 159 18.03 -5.97 -21.87
N GLU A 160 18.63 -6.73 -22.79
CA GLU A 160 20.08 -6.95 -22.87
C GLU A 160 20.91 -5.66 -23.02
N THR A 161 20.32 -4.59 -23.54
CA THR A 161 20.95 -3.27 -23.70
C THR A 161 21.22 -2.53 -22.40
N VAL A 162 20.71 -2.99 -21.25
CA VAL A 162 20.90 -2.37 -19.92
C VAL A 162 21.89 -3.18 -19.06
N LYS A 163 22.46 -4.26 -19.59
CA LYS A 163 23.57 -4.96 -18.92
C LYS A 163 24.84 -4.11 -19.05
N SER A 164 25.23 -3.46 -17.95
CA SER A 164 26.59 -2.93 -17.77
C SER A 164 27.50 -4.03 -17.25
#